data_AF-A0A086ZVP0-F1
#
_entry.id   AF-A0A086ZVP0-F1
#
_cell.length_a   1.000
_cell.length_b   1.000
_cell.length_c   1.000
_cell.angle_alpha   90.00
_cell.angle_beta   90.00
_cell.angle_gamma   90.00
#
_symmetry.space_group_name_H-M   'P 1'
#
loop_
_entity.id
_entity.type
_entity.pdbx_description
1 polymer ?
#
loop_
_entity_poly.entity_id
_entity_poly.type
_entity_poly.pdbx_seq_one_letter_code
_entity_poly.pdbx_strand_id
1 'polypeptide(L)' 'MLIRRYLPRCRTCGVLSKPASADAAYETGRRHGKDKPGHTVGVIPIKVEERKRP' A
#
# COMPACT_ATOMS: atom_id res chain seq x y z
N MET A 1 -10.31 -13.54 10.79
CA MET A 1 -9.55 -14.06 9.63
C MET A 1 -8.32 -13.18 9.41
N LEU A 2 -7.16 -13.77 9.09
CA LEU A 2 -5.98 -13.01 8.70
C LEU A 2 -6.11 -12.62 7.23
N ILE A 3 -6.36 -11.34 6.95
CA ILE A 3 -6.45 -10.85 5.58
C ILE A 3 -5.06 -10.34 5.16
N ARG A 4 -4.54 -10.88 4.05
CA ARG A 4 -3.34 -10.33 3.41
C ARG A 4 -3.73 -9.02 2.75
N ARG A 5 -3.22 -7.91 3.28
CA ARG A 5 -3.31 -6.60 2.64
C ARG A 5 -1.91 -6.12 2.28
N TYR A 6 -1.86 -5.05 1.52
CA TYR A 6 -0.64 -4.50 0.95
C TYR A 6 -0.61 -3.01 1.22
N LEU A 7 0.53 -2.52 1.68
CA LEU A 7 0.76 -1.14 2.02
C LEU A 7 1.69 -0.50 0.98
N PRO A 8 1.19 0.39 0.11
CA PRO A 8 2.04 1.12 -0.81
C PRO A 8 2.82 2.20 -0.06
N ARG A 9 4.14 2.21 -0.25
CA ARG A 9 5.05 3.13 0.43
C ARG A 9 6.06 3.70 -0.55
N CYS A 10 6.15 5.02 -0.59
CA CYS A 10 7.24 5.73 -1.24
C CYS A 10 8.41 5.92 -0.27
N ARG A 11 9.65 5.77 -0.75
CA ARG A 11 10.85 6.02 0.06
C ARG A 11 10.95 7.47 0.53
N THR A 12 10.49 8.41 -0.28
CA THR A 12 10.55 9.86 -0.02
C THR A 12 9.31 10.37 0.71
N CYS A 13 8.11 9.93 0.33
CA CYS A 13 6.84 10.45 0.89
C CYS A 13 6.30 9.62 2.06
N GLY A 14 6.83 8.42 2.30
CA GLY A 14 6.28 7.52 3.30
C GLY A 14 5.07 6.72 2.80
N VAL A 15 4.12 6.46 3.69
CA VAL A 15 2.93 5.65 3.38
C VAL A 15 2.00 6.42 2.46
N LEU A 16 1.62 5.81 1.34
CA LEU A 16 0.82 6.48 0.30
C LEU A 16 -0.70 6.32 0.51
N SER A 17 -1.13 5.21 1.10
CA SER A 17 -2.55 4.95 1.38
C SER A 17 -2.72 3.91 2.48
N LYS A 18 -3.98 3.65 2.86
CA LYS A 18 -4.32 2.60 3.83
C LYS A 18 -4.04 1.20 3.25
N PRO A 19 -3.86 0.17 4.10
CA PRO A 19 -3.79 -1.24 3.69
C PRO A 19 -4.91 -1.64 2.72
N ALA A 20 -4.54 -2.06 1.52
CA ALA A 20 -5.47 -2.41 0.45
C ALA A 20 -5.17 -3.79 -0.15
N SER A 21 -5.92 -4.21 -1.17
CA SER A 21 -5.58 -5.38 -1.98
C SER A 21 -4.26 -5.15 -2.74
N ALA A 22 -3.67 -6.24 -3.26
CA ALA A 22 -2.43 -6.15 -4.04
C ALA A 22 -2.60 -5.18 -5.21
N ASP A 23 -3.63 -5.37 -6.04
CA ASP A 23 -3.92 -4.55 -7.21
C ASP A 23 -4.03 -3.06 -6.87
N ALA A 24 -4.80 -2.72 -5.84
CA ALA A 24 -5.00 -1.33 -5.41
C ALA A 24 -3.70 -0.69 -4.90
N ALA A 25 -2.87 -1.45 -4.18
CA ALA A 25 -1.57 -0.96 -3.70
C ALA A 25 -0.58 -0.73 -4.85
N TYR A 26 -0.51 -1.64 -5.82
CA TYR A 26 0.34 -1.48 -7.01
C TYR A 26 -0.15 -0.35 -7.92
N GLU A 27 -1.47 -0.19 -8.08
CA GLU A 27 -2.04 0.94 -8.82
C GLU A 27 -1.70 2.28 -8.15
N THR A 28 -1.89 2.37 -6.83
CA THR A 28 -1.52 3.56 -6.04
C THR A 28 -0.05 3.91 -6.25
N GLY A 29 0.83 2.91 -6.19
CA GLY A 29 2.27 3.14 -6.37
C GLY A 29 2.65 3.55 -7.80
N ARG A 30 2.03 2.95 -8.81
CA ARG A 30 2.23 3.34 -10.22
C ARG A 30 1.77 4.77 -10.48
N ARG A 31 0.60 5.14 -9.94
CA ARG A 31 0.08 6.52 -10.05
C ARG A 31 1.03 7.51 -9.39
N HIS A 32 1.45 7.25 -8.15
CA HIS A 32 2.41 8.10 -7.44
C HIS A 32 3.74 8.25 -8.21
N GLY A 33 4.26 7.18 -8.80
CA GLY A 33 5.48 7.24 -9.61
C GLY A 33 5.35 8.10 -10.87
N LYS A 34 4.14 8.17 -11.46
CA LYS A 34 3.83 9.09 -12.57
C LYS A 34 3.70 10.54 -12.11
N ASP A 35 3.03 10.76 -10.97
CA ASP A 35 2.83 12.09 -10.39
C ASP A 35 4.14 12.70 -9.84
N LYS A 36 5.06 11.85 -9.37
CA LYS A 36 6.35 12.23 -8.75
C LYS A 36 7.51 11.46 -9.39
N PRO A 37 7.94 11.84 -10.61
CA PRO A 37 9.06 11.18 -11.28
C PRO A 37 10.33 11.23 -10.40
N GLY A 38 11.04 10.10 -10.33
CA GLY A 38 12.22 9.93 -9.46
C GLY A 38 11.92 9.41 -8.05
N HIS A 39 10.66 9.35 -7.63
CA HIS A 39 10.30 8.72 -6.36
C HIS A 39 10.27 7.19 -6.49
N THR A 40 11.03 6.52 -5.63
CA THR A 40 10.97 5.05 -5.54
C THR A 40 9.77 4.63 -4.69
N VAL A 41 8.91 3.79 -5.24
CA VAL A 41 7.72 3.25 -4.56
C VAL A 41 7.81 1.73 -4.48
N GLY A 42 7.50 1.18 -3.31
CA GLY A 42 7.38 -0.24 -3.06
C GLY A 42 6.02 -0.60 -2.45
N VAL A 43 5.68 -1.88 -2.50
CA VAL A 43 4.45 -2.43 -1.90
C VAL A 43 4.84 -3.45 -0.85
N ILE A 44 4.44 -3.22 0.39
CA ILE A 44 4.80 -4.05 1.54
C ILE A 44 3.61 -4.95 1.90
N PRO A 45 3.74 -6.29 1.88
CA PRO A 45 2.68 -7.17 2.34
C PRO A 45 2.55 -7.06 3.87
N ILE A 46 1.31 -6.90 4.34
CA ILE A 46 0.96 -6.79 5.75
C ILE A 46 -0.18 -7.75 6.11
N LYS A 47 -0.06 -8.35 7.29
CA LYS A 47 -1.11 -9.19 7.86
C LYS A 47 -2.06 -8.29 8.64
N VAL A 48 -3.32 -8.21 8.23
CA VAL A 48 -4.35 -7.47 8.98
C VAL A 48 -5.25 -8.50 9.64
N GLU A 49 -5.25 -8.52 10.98
CA GLU A 49 -6.25 -9.25 11.72
C GLU A 49 -7.59 -8.52 11.59
N GLU A 50 -8.56 -9.20 10.99
CA GLU A 50 -9.93 -8.72 11.02
C GLU A 50 -10.46 -8.87 12.45
N ARG A 51 -10.34 -7.81 13.26
CA ARG A 51 -11.08 -7.74 14.52
C ARG A 51 -12.55 -7.57 14.15
N LYS A 52 -13.34 -8.65 14.27
CA LYS A 52 -14.80 -8.54 14.44
C LYS A 52 -15.02 -7.61 15.63
N ARG A 53 -15.37 -6.35 15.38
CA ARG A 53 -15.92 -5.51 16.45
C ARG A 53 -17.28 -6.11 16.82
N PRO A 54 -17.56 -6.31 18.12
CA PRO A 54 -18.85 -6.82 18.59
C PRO A 54 -19.99 -5.84 18.24
#